data_AF-A0A1X1NET8-F1
#
_entry.id   AF-A0A1X1NET8-F1
#
_cell.length_a   1.000
_cell.length_b   1.000
_cell.length_c   1.000
_cell.angle_alpha   90.00
_cell.angle_beta   90.00
_cell.angle_gamma   90.00
#
_symmetry.space_group_name_H-M   'P 1'
#
loop_
_entity.id
_entity.type
_entity.pdbx_description
1 polymer ?
#
loop_
_entity_poly.entity_id
_entity_poly.type
_entity_poly.pdbx_seq_one_letter_code
_entity_poly.pdbx_strand_id
1 'polypeptide(L)'
;MATARKPAGDLTGRTAEKLARERDTEAKERAKSMATATVVAESEKADTVVDLVDGPQPEVEEQPVVVEESDRVIRVNADLNDVVIGQGNYFTFETGVQYRVPAFVANHLEEKGLLWH
;
A
#
# COMPACT_ATOMS: atom_id res chain seq x y z
N MET A 1 1.82 39.01 -36.00
CA MET A 1 1.02 39.87 -35.12
C MET A 1 1.90 41.00 -34.63
N ALA A 2 1.48 42.25 -34.82
CA ALA A 2 2.28 43.44 -34.47
C ALA A 2 2.25 43.67 -32.95
N THR A 3 3.41 43.61 -32.28
CA THR A 3 3.55 43.95 -30.87
C THR A 3 3.43 45.47 -30.73
N ALA A 4 2.24 45.95 -30.33
CA ALA A 4 2.03 47.36 -30.01
C ALA A 4 2.98 47.74 -28.85
N ARG A 5 3.88 48.69 -29.09
CA ARG A 5 4.81 49.20 -28.07
C ARG A 5 3.98 49.88 -26.99
N LYS A 6 4.12 49.44 -25.72
CA LYS A 6 3.41 50.04 -24.58
C LYS A 6 3.73 51.55 -24.51
N PRO A 7 2.72 52.43 -24.35
CA PRO A 7 2.93 53.88 -24.32
C PRO A 7 3.82 54.27 -23.12
N ALA A 8 4.72 55.23 -23.33
CA ALA A 8 5.78 55.57 -22.38
C ALA A 8 5.29 56.08 -21.00
N GLY A 9 4.01 56.46 -20.89
CA GLY A 9 3.37 56.96 -19.66
C GLY A 9 2.52 55.93 -18.90
N ASP A 10 2.42 54.67 -19.35
CA ASP A 10 1.66 53.64 -18.64
C ASP A 10 2.45 53.09 -17.44
N LEU A 11 2.30 53.74 -16.30
CA LEU A 11 2.91 53.36 -15.02
C LEU A 11 2.25 52.08 -14.45
N THR A 12 0.97 51.86 -14.72
CA THR A 12 0.22 50.69 -14.29
C THR A 12 0.70 49.40 -14.95
N GLY A 13 0.99 49.43 -16.26
CA GLY A 13 1.56 48.28 -16.97
C GLY A 13 2.99 47.95 -16.55
N ARG A 14 3.81 48.98 -16.22
CA ARG A 14 5.18 48.80 -15.74
C ARG A 14 5.25 48.26 -14.32
N THR A 15 4.35 48.70 -13.44
CA THR A 15 4.24 48.20 -12.07
C THR A 15 3.73 46.76 -12.03
N ALA A 16 2.72 46.43 -12.84
CA ALA A 16 2.25 45.05 -12.99
C ALA A 16 3.36 44.11 -13.50
N GLU A 17 4.14 44.54 -14.49
CA GLU A 17 5.26 43.75 -15.02
C GLU A 17 6.38 43.57 -13.99
N LYS A 18 6.67 44.61 -13.19
CA LYS A 18 7.64 44.53 -12.09
C LYS A 18 7.20 43.55 -11.01
N LEU A 19 5.95 43.63 -10.57
CA LEU A 19 5.37 42.71 -9.58
C LEU A 19 5.33 41.28 -10.10
N ALA A 20 4.97 41.06 -11.36
CA ALA A 20 4.98 39.74 -11.97
C ALA A 20 6.40 39.15 -12.00
N ARG A 21 7.41 39.96 -12.30
CA ARG A 21 8.81 39.54 -12.31
C ARG A 21 9.32 39.19 -10.92
N GLU A 22 8.97 39.99 -9.91
CA GLU A 22 9.34 39.74 -8.50
C GLU A 22 8.70 38.44 -7.98
N ARG A 23 7.44 38.18 -8.31
CA ARG A 23 6.75 36.94 -7.95
C ARG A 23 7.33 35.71 -8.63
N ASP A 24 7.71 35.83 -9.91
CA ASP A 24 8.38 34.76 -10.65
C ASP A 24 9.76 34.42 -10.05
N THR A 25 10.53 35.43 -9.66
CA THR A 25 11.81 35.21 -8.97
C THR A 25 11.62 34.56 -7.59
N GLU A 26 10.63 35.00 -6.82
CA GLU A 26 10.33 34.44 -5.50
C GLU A 26 9.83 32.98 -5.61
N ALA A 27 9.02 32.68 -6.63
CA ALA A 27 8.57 31.31 -6.90
C ALA A 27 9.74 30.40 -7.29
N LYS A 28 10.69 30.91 -8.10
CA LYS A 28 11.91 30.19 -8.47
C LYS A 28 12.84 29.96 -7.28
N GLU A 29 12.97 30.93 -6.38
CA GLU A 29 13.76 30.78 -5.15
C GLU A 29 13.15 29.77 -4.18
N ARG A 30 11.81 29.78 -4.01
CA ARG A 30 11.11 28.72 -3.27
C ARG A 30 11.30 27.35 -3.91
N ALA A 31 11.14 27.24 -5.23
CA ALA A 31 11.34 25.97 -5.93
C ALA A 31 12.78 25.46 -5.76
N LYS A 32 13.78 26.36 -5.81
CA LYS A 32 15.18 26.01 -5.61
C LYS A 32 15.47 25.53 -4.18
N SER A 33 14.94 26.21 -3.17
CA SER A 33 15.10 25.81 -1.77
C SER A 33 14.41 24.49 -1.44
N MET A 34 13.24 24.23 -2.03
CA MET A 34 12.57 22.94 -1.94
C MET A 34 13.38 21.83 -2.61
N ALA A 35 13.88 22.06 -3.82
CA ALA A 35 14.70 21.08 -4.54
C ALA A 35 15.97 20.72 -3.76
N THR A 36 16.66 21.70 -3.15
CA THR A 36 17.82 21.42 -2.30
C THR A 36 17.46 20.67 -1.03
N ALA A 37 16.31 20.98 -0.41
CA ALA A 37 15.85 20.27 0.79
C ALA A 37 15.52 18.81 0.48
N THR A 38 14.89 18.53 -0.66
CA THR A 38 14.58 17.15 -1.08
C THR A 38 15.85 16.34 -1.35
N VAL A 39 16.82 16.92 -2.06
CA VAL A 39 18.09 16.23 -2.36
C VAL A 39 18.89 15.93 -1.09
N VAL A 40 18.92 16.86 -0.13
CA VAL A 40 19.57 16.62 1.17
C VAL A 40 18.84 15.53 1.95
N ALA A 41 17.51 15.57 2.03
CA ALA A 41 16.74 14.54 2.72
C ALA A 41 16.84 13.15 2.07
N GLU A 42 16.98 13.06 0.75
CA GLU A 42 17.26 11.79 0.05
C GLU A 42 18.68 11.31 0.31
N SER A 43 19.65 12.21 0.34
CA SER A 43 21.05 11.87 0.62
C SER A 43 21.23 11.40 2.06
N GLU A 44 20.59 12.05 3.04
CA GLU A 44 20.61 11.64 4.45
C GLU A 44 19.98 10.26 4.66
N LYS A 45 18.94 9.91 3.91
CA LYS A 45 18.32 8.57 3.96
C LYS A 45 19.16 7.49 3.28
N ALA A 46 19.91 7.86 2.24
CA ALA A 46 20.75 6.93 1.51
C ALA A 46 22.07 6.62 2.24
N ASP A 47 22.62 7.58 2.99
CA ASP A 47 23.88 7.42 3.73
C ASP A 47 23.72 6.67 5.06
N THR A 48 22.50 6.59 5.61
CA THR A 48 22.20 5.68 6.72
C THR A 48 22.19 4.23 6.24
N VAL A 49 23.38 3.63 6.17
CA VAL A 49 23.55 2.17 6.20
C VAL A 49 23.07 1.70 7.57
N VAL A 50 21.80 1.34 7.66
CA VAL A 50 21.24 0.67 8.82
C VAL A 50 21.87 -0.72 8.88
N ASP A 51 22.80 -0.92 9.80
CA ASP A 51 23.35 -2.24 10.11
C ASP A 51 22.31 -3.01 10.94
N LEU A 52 21.49 -3.84 10.29
CA LEU A 52 20.37 -4.58 10.91
C LEU A 52 20.82 -5.70 11.87
N VAL A 53 22.13 -5.84 12.13
CA VAL A 53 22.67 -6.97 12.91
C VAL A 53 22.77 -6.67 14.41
N ASP A 54 22.80 -5.41 14.84
CA ASP A 54 23.09 -5.04 16.26
C ASP A 54 22.16 -3.94 16.82
N GLY A 55 20.94 -3.84 16.32
CA GLY A 55 19.89 -2.98 16.90
C GLY A 55 19.13 -3.68 18.03
N PRO A 56 18.68 -2.98 19.10
CA PRO A 56 17.81 -3.58 20.10
C PRO A 56 16.58 -4.13 19.37
N GLN A 57 16.40 -5.46 19.44
CA GLN A 57 15.30 -6.12 18.76
C GLN A 57 14.00 -5.45 19.24
N PRO A 58 13.14 -4.98 18.33
CA PRO A 58 11.82 -4.55 18.75
C PRO A 58 11.19 -5.74 19.46
N GLU A 59 10.75 -5.53 20.70
CA GLU A 59 9.88 -6.48 21.38
C GLU A 59 8.57 -6.46 20.60
N VAL A 60 8.53 -7.31 19.57
CA VAL A 60 7.34 -7.57 18.77
C VAL A 60 6.42 -8.30 19.73
N GLU A 61 5.56 -7.55 20.41
CA GLU A 61 4.39 -8.11 21.04
C GLU A 61 3.57 -8.77 19.92
N GLU A 62 3.77 -10.07 19.77
CA GLU A 62 2.92 -10.95 18.96
C GLU A 62 1.53 -10.93 19.59
N GLN A 63 0.76 -9.86 19.35
CA GLN A 63 -0.65 -9.86 19.65
C GLN A 63 -1.24 -11.01 18.84
N PRO A 64 -1.77 -12.07 19.47
CA PRO A 64 -2.41 -13.13 18.72
C PRO A 64 -3.62 -12.49 18.04
N VAL A 65 -3.55 -12.33 16.72
CA VAL A 65 -4.72 -12.00 15.92
C VAL A 65 -5.65 -13.20 16.05
N VAL A 66 -6.56 -13.13 17.01
CA VAL A 66 -7.66 -14.09 17.15
C VAL A 66 -8.59 -13.81 15.99
N VAL A 67 -8.29 -14.43 14.85
CA VAL A 67 -9.27 -14.57 13.78
C VAL A 67 -10.34 -15.47 14.37
N GLU A 68 -11.52 -14.93 14.66
CA GLU A 68 -12.69 -15.74 14.96
C GLU A 68 -13.02 -16.55 13.70
N GLU A 69 -12.39 -17.71 13.56
CA GLU A 69 -12.61 -18.62 12.44
C GLU A 69 -14.04 -19.15 12.58
N SER A 70 -14.96 -18.55 11.84
CA SER A 70 -16.34 -19.02 11.80
C SER A 70 -16.38 -20.42 11.22
N ASP A 71 -16.76 -21.40 12.03
CA ASP A 71 -16.98 -22.77 11.58
C ASP A 71 -18.22 -22.87 10.67
N ARG A 72 -18.12 -23.64 9.59
CA ARG A 72 -19.21 -23.95 8.67
C ARG A 72 -19.41 -25.46 8.59
N VAL A 73 -20.67 -25.90 8.55
CA VAL A 73 -21.00 -27.30 8.30
C VAL A 73 -21.06 -27.51 6.79
N ILE A 74 -20.27 -28.45 6.29
CA ILE A 74 -20.17 -28.79 4.87
C ILE A 74 -20.46 -30.28 4.66
N ARG A 75 -20.83 -30.63 3.43
CA ARG A 75 -20.96 -32.02 2.97
C ARG A 75 -20.18 -32.19 1.68
N VAL A 76 -19.29 -33.17 1.63
CA VAL A 76 -18.35 -33.38 0.51
C VAL A 76 -18.92 -34.38 -0.51
N ASN A 77 -18.64 -34.18 -1.79
CA ASN A 77 -19.15 -35.00 -2.90
C ASN A 77 -18.20 -36.10 -3.40
N ALA A 78 -16.97 -36.12 -2.91
CA ALA A 78 -15.95 -37.09 -3.25
C ALA A 78 -15.15 -37.48 -2.01
N ASP A 79 -14.53 -38.66 -2.05
CA ASP A 79 -13.64 -39.13 -1.01
C ASP A 79 -12.30 -38.42 -1.16
N LEU A 80 -11.88 -37.73 -0.11
CA LEU A 80 -10.66 -36.93 -0.05
C LEU A 80 -9.78 -37.48 1.07
N ASN A 81 -8.62 -38.02 0.72
CA ASN A 81 -7.66 -38.56 1.68
C ASN A 81 -6.41 -37.68 1.72
N ASP A 82 -5.91 -37.40 2.93
CA ASP A 82 -4.66 -36.67 3.19
C ASP A 82 -4.56 -35.30 2.49
N VAL A 83 -5.67 -34.55 2.45
CA VAL A 83 -5.69 -33.23 1.81
C VAL A 83 -5.10 -32.18 2.74
N VAL A 84 -4.13 -31.43 2.22
CA VAL A 84 -3.53 -30.30 2.93
C VAL A 84 -4.24 -29.02 2.54
N ILE A 85 -4.88 -28.35 3.51
CA ILE A 85 -5.58 -27.09 3.30
C ILE A 85 -5.05 -26.06 4.31
N GLY A 86 -4.31 -25.08 3.81
CA GLY A 86 -3.54 -24.15 4.65
C GLY A 86 -2.21 -24.74 5.12
N GLN A 87 -1.56 -24.07 6.06
CA GLN A 87 -0.25 -24.47 6.56
C GLN A 87 -0.38 -25.53 7.67
N GLY A 88 0.07 -26.76 7.40
CA GLY A 88 0.19 -27.82 8.40
C GLY A 88 -1.11 -28.56 8.76
N ASN A 89 -2.24 -28.23 8.14
CA ASN A 89 -3.51 -28.90 8.40
C ASN A 89 -3.79 -29.99 7.37
N TYR A 90 -3.96 -31.22 7.86
CA TYR A 90 -4.31 -32.40 7.07
C TYR A 90 -5.76 -32.80 7.35
N PHE A 91 -6.52 -33.03 6.29
CA PHE A 91 -7.92 -33.38 6.38
C PHE A 91 -8.23 -34.63 5.55
N THR A 92 -9.13 -35.45 6.08
CA THR A 92 -9.71 -36.59 5.39
C THR A 92 -11.23 -36.42 5.43
N PHE A 93 -11.86 -36.48 4.26
CA PHE A 93 -13.30 -36.35 4.10
C PHE A 93 -13.86 -37.55 3.35
N GLU A 94 -14.93 -38.11 3.88
CA GLU A 94 -15.72 -39.14 3.22
C GLU A 94 -16.91 -38.53 2.48
N THR A 95 -17.25 -39.10 1.33
CA THR A 95 -18.36 -38.66 0.49
C THR A 95 -19.67 -38.74 1.25
N GLY A 96 -20.42 -37.65 1.23
CA GLY A 96 -21.77 -37.60 1.77
C GLY A 96 -21.83 -37.50 3.30
N VAL A 97 -20.70 -37.42 4.00
CA VAL A 97 -20.64 -37.15 5.44
C VAL A 97 -20.61 -35.64 5.69
N GLN A 98 -21.24 -35.20 6.78
CA GLN A 98 -21.22 -33.80 7.20
C GLN A 98 -20.05 -33.56 8.15
N TYR A 99 -19.26 -32.53 7.86
CA TYR A 99 -18.13 -32.11 8.67
C TYR A 99 -18.30 -30.65 9.08
N ARG A 100 -17.91 -30.33 10.32
CA ARG A 100 -17.72 -28.94 10.75
C ARG A 100 -16.27 -28.57 10.50
N VAL A 101 -16.05 -27.60 9.64
CA VAL A 101 -14.71 -27.13 9.26
C VAL A 101 -14.63 -25.60 9.33
N PRO A 102 -13.43 -25.02 9.50
CA PRO A 102 -13.25 -23.58 9.41
C PRO A 102 -13.71 -23.01 8.07
N ALA A 103 -14.15 -21.75 8.04
CA ALA A 103 -14.61 -21.09 6.82
C ALA A 103 -13.62 -21.15 5.66
N PHE A 104 -12.31 -21.04 5.92
CA PHE A 104 -11.29 -21.10 4.86
C PHE A 104 -11.26 -22.47 4.17
N VAL A 105 -11.48 -23.56 4.93
CA VAL A 105 -11.55 -24.92 4.39
C VAL A 105 -12.82 -25.08 3.55
N ALA A 106 -13.96 -24.59 4.06
CA ALA A 106 -15.22 -24.63 3.34
C ALA A 106 -15.13 -23.89 2.00
N ASN A 107 -14.59 -22.67 2.00
CA ASN A 107 -14.41 -21.87 0.79
C ASN A 107 -13.48 -22.56 -0.22
N HIS A 108 -12.37 -23.14 0.27
CA HIS A 108 -11.43 -23.86 -0.61
C HIS A 108 -12.08 -25.08 -1.29
N LEU A 109 -12.96 -25.80 -0.58
CA LEU A 109 -13.70 -26.94 -1.14
C LEU A 109 -14.86 -26.49 -2.05
N GLU A 110 -15.49 -25.35 -1.76
CA GLU A 110 -16.54 -24.72 -2.56
C GLU A 110 -15.99 -24.26 -3.92
N GLU A 111 -14.84 -23.58 -3.93
CA GLU A 111 -14.13 -23.16 -5.15
C GLU A 111 -13.77 -24.33 -6.08
N LYS A 112 -13.49 -25.50 -5.49
CA LYS A 112 -13.20 -26.72 -6.23
C LYS A 112 -14.44 -27.49 -6.67
N GLY A 113 -15.64 -27.04 -6.27
CA GLY A 113 -16.90 -27.74 -6.56
C GLY A 113 -17.00 -29.09 -5.87
N LEU A 114 -16.33 -29.26 -4.72
CA LEU A 114 -16.31 -30.52 -3.96
C LEU A 114 -17.43 -30.59 -2.90
N LEU A 115 -18.24 -29.54 -2.79
CA LEU A 115 -19.36 -29.48 -1.87
C LEU A 115 -20.69 -29.86 -2.54
N TRP A 116 -21.59 -30.42 -1.74
CA TRP A 116 -23.00 -30.52 -2.11
C TRP A 116 -23.69 -29.17 -1.87
N HIS A 117 -24.50 -28.75 -2.84
CA HIS A 117 -25.39 -27.60 -2.75
C HIS A 117 -26.85 -28.05 -2.68
#